data_AF-A0AA37JFB7-F1
#
_entry.id   AF-A0AA37JFB7-F1
#
_cell.length_a   1.000
_cell.length_b   1.000
_cell.length_c   1.000
_cell.angle_alpha   90.00
_cell.angle_beta   90.00
_cell.angle_gamma   90.00
#
_symmetry.space_group_name_H-M   'P 1'
#
loop_
_entity.id
_entity.type
_entity.pdbx_description
1 polymer ?
#
loop_
_entity_poly.entity_id
_entity_poly.type
_entity_poly.pdbx_seq_one_letter_code
_entity_poly.pdbx_strand_id
1 'polypeptide(L)'
;MVQREEMYFEPRCVGSDLRIRWYGEQYSAPELESHYEETVYIRDSGKELMVYSMEADCWDEKAKIKATFSLICRIQKHSTGYRYGRKIQ
;
A
#
# COMPACT_ATOMS: atom_id res chain seq x y z
N MET A 1 6.70 19.42 -3.25
CA MET A 1 6.33 18.03 -2.89
C MET A 1 7.63 17.23 -2.85
N VAL A 2 7.99 16.62 -1.71
CA VAL A 2 9.28 15.94 -1.56
C VAL A 2 9.18 14.56 -2.20
N GLN A 3 10.06 14.26 -3.16
CA GLN A 3 10.14 12.99 -3.92
C GLN A 3 10.13 11.72 -3.02
N ARG A 4 10.51 11.87 -1.74
CA ARG A 4 10.45 10.84 -0.69
C ARG A 4 9.03 10.29 -0.45
N GLU A 5 7.99 11.10 -0.61
CA GLU A 5 6.60 10.65 -0.44
C GLU A 5 6.11 9.82 -1.64
N GLU A 6 6.69 10.01 -2.83
CA GLU A 6 6.29 9.27 -4.05
C GLU A 6 6.84 7.83 -4.07
N MET A 7 7.95 7.59 -3.38
CA MET A 7 8.56 6.27 -3.25
C MET A 7 8.17 5.54 -1.96
N TYR A 8 7.38 6.18 -1.09
CA TYR A 8 6.98 5.61 0.20
C TYR A 8 5.99 4.47 0.01
N PHE A 9 6.24 3.35 0.68
CA PHE A 9 5.27 2.28 0.87
C PHE A 9 4.86 2.27 2.33
N GLU A 10 3.56 2.32 2.59
CA GLU A 10 3.06 2.18 3.96
C GLU A 10 2.49 0.78 4.16
N PRO A 11 3.01 0.00 5.14
CA PRO A 11 2.48 -1.32 5.42
C PRO A 11 1.11 -1.24 6.08
N ARG A 12 0.23 -2.16 5.70
CA ARG A 12 -1.08 -2.40 6.28
C ARG A 12 -1.36 -3.89 6.33
N CYS A 13 -2.08 -4.33 7.35
CA CYS A 13 -2.62 -5.68 7.39
C CYS A 13 -3.96 -5.72 6.67
N VAL A 14 -4.20 -6.75 5.86
CA VAL A 14 -5.54 -7.09 5.36
C VAL A 14 -6.33 -7.63 6.54
N GLY A 15 -7.36 -6.90 6.95
CA GLY A 15 -8.19 -7.29 8.09
C GLY A 15 -8.93 -8.59 7.85
N SER A 16 -9.43 -9.19 8.93
CA SER A 16 -10.21 -10.43 8.85
C SER A 16 -11.56 -10.25 8.12
N ASP A 17 -11.98 -9.00 7.92
CA ASP A 17 -13.12 -8.58 7.12
C ASP A 17 -12.77 -8.35 5.64
N LEU A 18 -11.56 -8.76 5.22
CA LEU A 18 -11.02 -8.63 3.86
C LEU A 18 -10.88 -7.17 3.40
N ARG A 19 -10.66 -6.28 4.38
CA ARG A 19 -10.53 -4.84 4.14
C ARG A 19 -9.19 -4.31 4.63
N ILE A 20 -8.73 -3.29 3.93
CA ILE A 20 -7.58 -2.48 4.31
C ILE A 20 -8.10 -1.16 4.88
N ARG A 21 -7.55 -0.74 6.02
CA ARG A 21 -7.81 0.60 6.59
C ARG A 21 -6.80 1.61 6.07
N TRP A 22 -7.29 2.72 5.53
CA TRP A 22 -6.47 3.80 4.99
C TRP A 22 -7.01 5.16 5.43
N TYR A 23 -6.30 5.82 6.34
CA TYR A 23 -6.60 7.18 6.83
C TYR A 23 -8.09 7.45 7.12
N GLY A 24 -8.71 6.60 7.94
CA GLY A 24 -10.11 6.73 8.36
C GLY A 24 -11.13 6.06 7.42
N GLU A 25 -10.69 5.61 6.25
CA GLU A 25 -11.51 4.91 5.27
C GLU A 25 -11.18 3.41 5.22
N GLN A 26 -12.08 2.62 4.62
CA GLN A 26 -11.91 1.19 4.38
C GLN A 26 -12.02 0.87 2.89
N TYR A 27 -11.17 -0.04 2.44
CA TYR A 27 -11.03 -0.45 1.05
C TYR A 27 -11.03 -1.97 0.94
N SER A 28 -11.69 -2.50 -0.08
CA SER A 28 -11.75 -3.93 -0.40
C SER A 28 -11.56 -4.14 -1.89
N ALA A 29 -11.00 -5.29 -2.26
CA ALA A 29 -10.94 -5.78 -3.63
C ALA A 29 -10.93 -7.33 -3.60
N PRO A 30 -11.52 -8.02 -4.60
CA PRO A 30 -11.53 -9.49 -4.64
C PRO A 30 -10.12 -10.10 -4.56
N GLU A 31 -9.11 -9.43 -5.09
CA GLU A 31 -7.72 -9.89 -5.06
C GLU A 31 -7.14 -9.95 -3.64
N LEU A 32 -7.73 -9.22 -2.67
CA LEU A 32 -7.30 -9.26 -1.27
C LEU A 32 -7.74 -10.53 -0.53
N GLU A 33 -8.67 -11.32 -1.08
CA GLU A 33 -9.14 -12.57 -0.46
C GLU A 33 -8.00 -13.57 -0.27
N SER A 34 -7.08 -13.63 -1.23
CA SER A 34 -5.89 -14.48 -1.18
C SER A 34 -4.78 -13.96 -0.25
N HIS A 35 -4.97 -12.77 0.34
CA HIS A 35 -3.99 -12.10 1.22
C HIS A 35 -4.56 -11.84 2.62
N TYR A 36 -5.57 -12.62 3.05
CA TYR A 36 -6.16 -12.55 4.39
C TYR A 36 -5.09 -12.63 5.49
N GLU A 37 -5.15 -11.70 6.46
CA GLU A 37 -4.17 -11.57 7.56
C GLU A 37 -2.71 -11.31 7.13
N GLU A 38 -2.44 -11.08 5.84
CA GLU A 38 -1.12 -10.73 5.36
C GLU A 38 -0.85 -9.22 5.44
N THR A 39 0.45 -8.89 5.54
CA THR A 39 0.90 -7.50 5.40
C THR A 39 1.07 -7.16 3.92
N VAL A 40 0.34 -6.15 3.48
CA VAL A 40 0.45 -5.54 2.16
C VAL A 40 1.04 -4.14 2.26
N TYR A 41 1.59 -3.66 1.16
CA TYR A 41 2.31 -2.40 1.07
C TYR A 41 1.58 -1.47 0.11
N ILE A 42 1.28 -0.26 0.55
CA ILE A 42 0.40 0.64 -0.19
C ILE A 42 1.17 1.85 -0.69
N ARG A 43 1.00 2.14 -1.97
CA ARG A 43 1.26 3.47 -2.54
C ARG A 43 -0.04 4.21 -2.75
N ASP A 44 -0.09 5.46 -2.30
CA ASP A 44 -1.23 6.35 -2.47
C ASP A 44 -0.89 7.42 -3.53
N SER A 45 -1.57 7.37 -4.67
CA SER A 45 -1.40 8.36 -5.74
C SER A 45 -2.20 9.66 -5.47
N GLY A 46 -3.08 9.65 -4.48
CA GLY A 46 -4.08 10.69 -4.23
C GLY A 46 -5.45 10.42 -4.85
N LYS A 47 -5.51 9.47 -5.79
CA LYS A 47 -6.73 9.02 -6.47
C LYS A 47 -6.96 7.52 -6.33
N GLU A 48 -5.87 6.76 -6.24
CA GLU A 48 -5.88 5.31 -6.16
C GLU A 48 -4.92 4.84 -5.06
N LEU A 49 -5.26 3.71 -4.47
CA LEU A 49 -4.35 2.90 -3.68
C LEU A 49 -3.81 1.78 -4.57
N MET A 50 -2.50 1.74 -4.76
CA MET A 50 -1.81 0.61 -5.38
C MET A 50 -1.31 -0.29 -4.26
N VAL A 51 -1.83 -1.50 -4.20
CA VAL A 51 -1.57 -2.46 -3.13
C VAL A 51 -0.60 -3.53 -3.64
N TYR A 52 0.46 -3.77 -2.89
CA TYR A 52 1.55 -4.67 -3.26
C TYR A 52 1.79 -5.72 -2.19
N SER A 53 2.21 -6.91 -2.58
CA SER A 53 2.91 -7.86 -1.72
C SER A 53 4.41 -7.65 -1.83
N MET A 54 5.15 -7.97 -0.77
CA MET A 54 6.61 -8.11 -0.86
C MET A 54 6.90 -9.53 -1.33
N GLU A 55 7.54 -9.66 -2.49
CA GLU A 55 7.82 -10.96 -3.10
C GLU A 55 9.16 -11.52 -2.65
N ALA A 56 10.16 -10.66 -2.51
CA ALA A 56 11.49 -11.04 -2.07
C ALA A 56 12.23 -9.84 -1.48
N ASP A 57 13.17 -10.10 -0.57
CA ASP A 57 14.19 -9.16 -0.15
C ASP A 57 15.59 -9.79 -0.21
N CYS A 58 16.56 -9.04 -0.72
CA CYS A 58 17.96 -9.45 -0.72
C CYS A 58 18.60 -9.02 0.60
N TRP A 59 18.51 -9.89 1.60
CA TRP A 59 19.03 -9.65 2.96
C TRP A 59 20.56 -9.74 3.09
N ASP A 60 21.26 -10.18 2.03
CA ASP A 60 22.71 -10.45 2.07
C ASP A 60 23.56 -9.21 2.38
N GLU A 61 23.12 -8.02 1.96
CA GLU A 61 23.77 -6.76 2.26
C GLU A 61 23.16 -6.11 3.53
N LYS A 62 23.72 -6.41 4.71
CA LYS A 62 23.24 -5.85 6.00
C LYS A 62 23.20 -4.31 6.06
N ALA A 63 23.96 -3.63 5.19
CA ALA A 63 23.97 -2.17 5.10
C ALA A 63 22.90 -1.60 4.14
N LYS A 64 22.38 -2.41 3.21
CA LYS A 64 21.45 -2.01 2.15
C LYS A 64 20.58 -3.19 1.74
N ILE A 65 19.28 -3.09 2.02
CA ILE A 65 18.33 -4.11 1.58
C ILE A 65 17.68 -3.65 0.27
N LYS A 66 17.55 -4.57 -0.69
CA LYS A 66 16.71 -4.39 -1.88
C LYS A 66 15.51 -5.31 -1.75
N ALA A 67 14.32 -4.79 -1.93
CA ALA A 67 13.08 -5.57 -1.92
C ALA A 67 12.35 -5.43 -3.25
N THR A 68 11.77 -6.54 -3.71
CA THR A 68 10.89 -6.61 -4.88
C THR A 68 9.45 -6.67 -4.40
N PHE A 69 8.62 -5.81 -4.97
CA PHE A 69 7.20 -5.74 -4.67
C PHE A 69 6.39 -6.08 -5.91
N SER A 70 5.40 -6.95 -5.76
CA SER A 70 4.49 -7.35 -6.83
C SER A 70 3.12 -6.72 -6.61
N LEU A 71 2.57 -6.12 -7.67
CA LEU A 71 1.27 -5.44 -7.61
C LEU A 71 0.17 -6.49 -7.44
N ILE A 72 -0.63 -6.37 -6.38
CA ILE A 72 -1.82 -7.20 -6.15
C ILE A 72 -2.99 -6.57 -6.91
N CYS A 73 -3.32 -5.32 -6.59
CA CYS A 73 -4.46 -4.63 -7.18
C CYS A 73 -4.36 -3.10 -7.09
N ARG A 74 -5.28 -2.42 -7.77
CA ARG A 74 -5.48 -0.96 -7.71
C ARG A 74 -6.90 -0.69 -7.26
N ILE A 75 -7.05 0.14 -6.22
CA ILE A 75 -8.35 0.47 -5.65
C ILE A 75 -8.58 1.97 -5.81
N GLN A 76 -9.72 2.38 -6.40
CA GLN A 76 -10.10 3.80 -6.45
C GLN A 76 -10.41 4.31 -5.04
N LYS A 77 -9.92 5.50 -4.72
CA LYS A 77 -10.19 6.13 -3.43
C LYS A 77 -11.59 6.71 -3.39
N HIS A 78 -12.24 6.63 -2.23
CA HIS A 78 -13.52 7.31 -1.99
C HIS A 78 -13.30 8.83 -1.99
N SER A 79 -12.28 9.28 -1.27
CA SER A 79 -11.89 10.68 -1.18
C SER A 79 -10.65 10.98 -2.03
N THR A 80 -10.84 11.74 -3.10
CA THR A 80 -9.73 12.25 -3.92
C THR A 80 -9.21 13.60 -3.38
N GLY A 81 -7.96 13.94 -3.67
CA GLY A 81 -7.34 15.20 -3.21
C GLY A 81 -6.63 15.10 -1.86
N TYR A 82 -6.53 13.91 -1.29
CA TYR A 82 -5.67 13.59 -0.15
C TYR A 82 -4.68 12.51 -0.56
N ARG A 83 -3.42 12.59 -0.10
CA ARG A 83 -2.38 11.58 -0.30
C ARG A 83 -1.69 11.31 1.03
N TYR A 84 -1.61 10.05 1.47
CA TYR A 84 -1.07 9.67 2.79
C TYR A 84 -1.66 10.53 3.93
N GLY A 85 -2.98 10.70 3.93
CA GLY A 85 -3.69 11.51 4.93
C GLY A 85 -3.51 13.03 4.82
N ARG A 86 -2.75 13.54 3.86
CA ARG A 86 -2.49 14.98 3.67
C ARG A 86 -3.21 15.52 2.46
N LYS A 87 -3.75 16.75 2.55
CA LYS A 87 -4.38 17.43 1.41
C LYS A 87 -3.33 17.75 0.34
N ILE A 88 -3.63 17.43 -0.90
CA ILE A 88 -2.79 17.74 -2.07
C ILE A 88 -3.01 19.22 -2.41
N GLN A 89 -1.93 20.00 -2.49
CA GLN A 89 -1.95 21.41 -2.90
C GLN A 89 -2.07 21.53 -4.42
#